data_AF-A0A137S3S3-F1
#
_entry.id   AF-A0A137S3S3-F1
#
_cell.length_a   1.000
_cell.length_b   1.000
_cell.length_c   1.000
_cell.angle_alpha   90.00
_cell.angle_beta   90.00
_cell.angle_gamma   90.00
#
_symmetry.space_group_name_H-M   'P 1'
#
loop_
_entity.id
_entity.type
_entity.pdbx_description
1 polymer ?
#
loop_
_entity_poly.entity_id
_entity_poly.type
_entity_poly.pdbx_seq_one_letter_code
_entity_poly.pdbx_strand_id
1 'polypeptide(L)'
;MVDKEKDVLPEQSARNHELHQELPIDFPDPFFRGLHRVIRFAIRVLAVLMVAVILWGVGDVVYIIYERLLTPPFLLLDINDIFFTFGAFMAVLIAVEIFINIRLYLGTNVFPVQLVVATALMAISRKVIVLDFDTLTPMYLLGIAATTLALGITYWLLSRKNSGEHWHD
;
A
#
# COMPACT_ATOMS: atom_id res chain seq x y z
N MET A 1 47.51 -44.51 -20.39
CA MET A 1 46.66 -43.58 -21.16
C MET A 1 45.30 -43.60 -20.48
N VAL A 2 45.13 -42.93 -19.35
CA VAL A 2 44.62 -41.55 -19.14
C VAL A 2 43.22 -41.33 -19.74
N ASP A 3 42.30 -41.24 -18.78
CA ASP A 3 40.88 -40.93 -18.72
C ASP A 3 40.50 -39.53 -19.26
N LYS A 4 39.34 -39.40 -19.93
CA LYS A 4 38.25 -38.42 -19.66
C LYS A 4 37.35 -38.12 -20.86
N GLU A 5 36.08 -38.35 -20.60
CA GLU A 5 34.86 -37.77 -21.16
C GLU A 5 34.92 -36.24 -21.33
N LYS A 6 34.38 -35.74 -22.45
CA LYS A 6 33.86 -34.36 -22.58
C LYS A 6 33.01 -34.21 -23.84
N ASP A 7 31.69 -34.23 -23.64
CA ASP A 7 30.69 -33.56 -24.48
C ASP A 7 31.01 -32.06 -24.60
N VAL A 8 30.93 -31.51 -25.81
CA VAL A 8 30.55 -30.09 -26.04
C VAL A 8 29.98 -29.92 -27.46
N LEU A 9 28.67 -29.69 -27.56
CA LEU A 9 28.04 -29.01 -28.71
C LEU A 9 27.85 -27.53 -28.34
N PRO A 10 28.29 -26.54 -29.15
CA PRO A 10 27.95 -25.14 -28.93
C PRO A 10 26.87 -24.64 -29.89
N GLU A 11 26.36 -23.44 -29.56
CA GLU A 11 25.58 -22.52 -30.41
C GLU A 11 24.05 -22.65 -30.46
N GLN A 12 23.40 -22.40 -29.31
CA GLN A 12 22.05 -21.80 -29.31
C GLN A 12 21.88 -20.74 -28.20
N SER A 13 22.88 -19.91 -27.91
CA SER A 13 22.75 -18.79 -26.95
C SER A 13 22.78 -17.40 -27.61
N ALA A 14 22.32 -17.29 -28.85
CA ALA A 14 22.25 -16.02 -29.57
C ALA A 14 20.82 -15.75 -30.05
N ARG A 15 19.90 -15.50 -29.10
CA ARG A 15 18.68 -14.74 -29.42
C ARG A 15 18.02 -14.17 -28.18
N ASN A 16 17.94 -12.84 -28.20
CA ASN A 16 16.96 -12.01 -27.52
C ASN A 16 17.15 -11.80 -26.01
N HIS A 17 17.84 -10.72 -25.65
CA HIS A 17 17.39 -9.80 -24.60
C HIS A 17 18.06 -8.42 -24.77
N GLU A 18 17.61 -7.66 -25.77
CA GLU A 18 17.77 -6.20 -25.80
C GLU A 18 16.55 -5.55 -25.13
N LEU A 19 16.50 -5.59 -23.79
CA LEU A 19 15.57 -4.78 -23.01
C LEU A 19 16.40 -3.92 -22.06
N HIS A 20 16.53 -2.65 -22.45
CA HIS A 20 16.97 -1.48 -21.69
C HIS A 20 17.73 -1.76 -20.39
N GLN A 21 19.04 -1.88 -20.53
CA GLN A 21 19.99 -1.93 -19.42
C GLN A 21 20.20 -0.50 -18.89
N GLU A 22 19.39 -0.10 -17.90
CA GLU A 22 19.61 1.14 -17.15
C GLU A 22 20.86 1.00 -16.28
N LEU A 23 21.97 1.56 -16.76
CA LEU A 23 23.24 1.80 -16.06
C LEU A 23 23.93 0.58 -15.39
N PRO A 24 25.17 0.23 -15.78
CA PRO A 24 25.88 -0.91 -15.22
C PRO A 24 26.08 -0.77 -13.70
N ILE A 25 25.58 -1.76 -12.95
CA ILE A 25 25.72 -1.90 -11.50
C ILE A 25 27.12 -2.42 -11.21
N ASP A 26 28.13 -1.55 -11.25
CA ASP A 26 29.47 -1.87 -10.73
C ASP A 26 30.25 -0.62 -10.27
N PHE A 27 29.55 0.29 -9.58
CA PHE A 27 30.21 1.27 -8.71
C PHE A 27 29.71 1.12 -7.26
N PRO A 28 30.54 0.62 -6.33
CA PRO A 28 30.25 0.69 -4.90
C PRO A 28 30.49 2.12 -4.42
N ASP A 29 29.64 3.06 -4.85
CA ASP A 29 29.80 4.47 -4.51
C ASP A 29 29.51 4.71 -3.01
N PRO A 30 30.49 5.15 -2.20
CA PRO A 30 30.31 5.40 -0.77
C PRO A 30 29.16 6.37 -0.48
N PHE A 31 28.87 7.27 -1.43
CA PHE A 31 27.79 8.23 -1.37
C PHE A 31 26.39 7.56 -1.31
N PHE A 32 26.09 6.63 -2.23
CA PHE A 32 24.79 5.94 -2.26
C PHE A 32 24.55 5.10 -1.01
N ARG A 33 25.61 4.55 -0.40
CA ARG A 33 25.51 3.80 0.86
C ARG A 33 25.10 4.70 2.03
N GLY A 34 25.62 5.93 2.08
CA GLY A 34 25.20 6.96 3.04
C GLY A 34 23.73 7.33 2.87
N LEU A 35 23.30 7.59 1.64
CA LEU A 35 21.93 7.97 1.33
C LEU A 35 20.92 6.87 1.71
N HIS A 36 21.23 5.60 1.40
CA HIS A 36 20.39 4.46 1.82
C HIS A 36 20.28 4.32 3.35
N ARG A 37 21.31 4.72 4.10
CA ARG A 37 21.27 4.70 5.57
C ARG A 37 20.35 5.80 6.11
N VAL A 38 20.40 7.00 5.53
CA VAL A 38 19.51 8.11 5.88
C VAL A 38 18.05 7.76 5.58
N ILE A 39 17.78 7.20 4.40
CA ILE A 39 16.42 6.76 4.02
C ILE A 39 15.88 5.73 5.03
N ARG A 40 16.66 4.68 5.35
CA ARG A 40 16.24 3.67 6.33
C ARG A 40 16.02 4.24 7.72
N PHE A 41 16.81 5.22 8.13
CA PHE A 41 16.61 5.91 9.41
C PHE A 41 15.31 6.73 9.40
N ALA A 42 15.08 7.53 8.36
CA ALA A 42 13.87 8.35 8.23
C ALA A 42 12.60 7.49 8.26
N ILE A 43 12.60 6.34 7.59
CA ILE A 43 11.44 5.44 7.52
C ILE A 43 11.17 4.76 8.86
N ARG A 44 12.21 4.45 9.66
CA ARG A 44 12.02 3.98 11.04
C ARG A 44 11.39 5.04 11.92
N VAL A 45 11.85 6.29 11.82
CA VAL A 45 11.24 7.43 12.55
C VAL A 45 9.78 7.58 12.13
N LEU A 46 9.49 7.53 10.84
CA LEU A 46 8.12 7.59 10.31
C LEU A 46 7.24 6.47 10.87
N ALA A 47 7.74 5.24 10.96
CA ALA A 47 7.00 4.12 11.52
C ALA A 47 6.62 4.35 13.00
N VAL A 48 7.53 4.91 13.80
CA VAL A 48 7.25 5.27 15.20
C VAL A 48 6.21 6.38 15.29
N LEU A 49 6.34 7.42 14.47
CA LEU A 49 5.37 8.52 14.42
C LEU A 49 3.98 8.01 14.02
N MET A 50 3.90 7.08 13.06
CA MET A 50 2.63 6.48 12.65
C MET A 50 1.95 5.70 13.79
N VAL A 51 2.72 4.96 14.60
CA VAL A 51 2.16 4.31 15.80
C VAL A 51 1.59 5.34 16.77
N ALA A 52 2.29 6.45 17.00
CA ALA A 52 1.79 7.53 17.84
C ALA A 52 0.48 8.14 17.29
N VAL A 53 0.39 8.36 15.97
CA VAL A 53 -0.84 8.85 15.30
C VAL A 53 -1.99 7.85 15.47
N ILE A 54 -1.73 6.54 15.34
CA ILE A 54 -2.76 5.51 15.56
C ILE A 54 -3.26 5.56 17.01
N LEU A 55 -2.36 5.61 17.99
CA LEU A 55 -2.74 5.69 19.41
C LEU A 55 -3.55 6.96 19.70
N TRP A 56 -3.13 8.10 19.14
CA TRP A 56 -3.86 9.35 19.27
C TRP A 56 -5.25 9.26 18.64
N GLY A 57 -5.36 8.72 17.44
CA GLY A 57 -6.65 8.56 16.75
C GLY A 57 -7.60 7.62 17.48
N VAL A 58 -7.10 6.54 18.08
CA VAL A 58 -7.92 5.67 18.95
C VAL A 58 -8.41 6.43 20.17
N GLY A 59 -7.53 7.21 20.82
CA GLY A 59 -7.90 8.06 21.95
C GLY A 59 -8.96 9.10 21.58
N ASP A 60 -8.81 9.73 20.41
CA ASP A 60 -9.75 10.72 19.87
C ASP A 60 -11.13 10.11 19.61
N VAL A 61 -11.18 8.92 19.01
CA VAL A 61 -12.45 8.18 18.81
C VAL A 61 -13.13 7.86 20.14
N VAL A 62 -12.37 7.39 21.13
CA VAL A 62 -12.90 7.11 22.47
C VAL A 62 -13.43 8.39 23.12
N TYR A 63 -12.71 9.50 23.00
CA TYR A 63 -13.12 10.80 23.51
C TYR A 63 -14.41 11.29 22.85
N ILE A 64 -14.52 11.21 21.52
CA ILE A 64 -15.73 11.57 20.77
C ILE A 64 -16.92 10.74 21.25
N ILE A 65 -16.77 9.42 21.35
CA ILE A 65 -17.86 8.54 21.81
C ILE A 65 -18.28 8.90 23.24
N TYR A 66 -17.32 9.15 24.12
CA TYR A 66 -17.58 9.54 25.50
C TYR A 66 -18.37 10.86 25.58
N GLU A 67 -17.95 11.88 24.83
CA GLU A 67 -18.63 13.17 24.76
C GLU A 67 -20.07 13.00 24.27
N ARG A 68 -20.28 12.24 23.19
CA ARG A 68 -21.61 12.00 22.60
C ARG A 68 -22.57 11.25 23.52
N LEU A 69 -22.07 10.30 24.31
CA LEU A 69 -22.90 9.57 25.27
C LEU A 69 -23.38 10.43 26.44
N LEU A 70 -22.63 11.47 26.79
CA LEU A 70 -22.94 12.39 27.89
C LEU A 70 -23.73 13.62 27.45
N THR A 71 -23.79 13.94 26.15
CA THR A 71 -24.65 14.99 25.64
C THR A 71 -26.12 14.55 25.63
N PRO A 72 -27.10 15.40 25.99
CA PRO A 72 -28.52 15.08 25.86
C PRO A 72 -28.92 14.93 24.37
N PRO A 73 -29.75 13.95 23.97
CA PRO A 73 -30.36 12.87 24.75
C PRO A 73 -29.33 11.81 25.18
N PHE A 74 -29.21 11.59 26.49
CA PHE A 74 -28.20 10.71 27.04
C PHE A 74 -28.31 9.29 26.48
N LEU A 75 -27.16 8.67 26.20
CA LEU A 75 -27.04 7.28 25.72
C LEU A 75 -27.71 6.99 24.36
N LEU A 76 -28.13 8.01 23.61
CA LEU A 76 -28.67 7.85 22.26
C LEU A 76 -27.74 8.54 21.25
N LEU A 77 -27.24 7.77 20.29
CA LEU A 77 -26.52 8.30 19.13
C LEU A 77 -27.50 8.50 17.98
N ASP A 78 -27.57 9.73 17.47
CA ASP A 78 -28.26 10.00 16.20
C ASP A 78 -27.43 9.49 15.01
N ILE A 79 -28.08 9.28 13.87
CA ILE A 79 -27.44 8.81 12.64
C ILE A 79 -26.31 9.75 12.18
N ASN A 80 -26.48 11.06 12.38
CA ASN A 80 -25.44 12.05 12.10
C ASN A 80 -24.18 11.85 12.96
N ASP A 81 -24.37 11.56 14.25
CA ASP A 81 -23.26 11.30 15.17
C ASP A 81 -22.56 9.97 14.84
N ILE A 82 -23.31 8.97 14.36
CA ILE A 82 -22.75 7.71 13.88
C ILE A 82 -21.86 7.95 12.65
N PHE A 83 -22.33 8.70 11.65
CA PHE A 83 -21.52 9.04 10.48
C PHE A 83 -20.27 9.84 10.84
N PHE A 84 -20.39 10.81 11.75
CA PHE A 84 -19.25 11.57 12.26
C PHE A 84 -18.21 10.65 12.93
N THR A 85 -18.66 9.74 13.78
CA THR A 85 -17.79 8.77 14.46
C THR A 85 -17.14 7.81 13.46
N PHE A 86 -17.84 7.37 12.42
CA PHE A 86 -17.25 6.60 11.32
C PHE A 86 -16.14 7.36 10.59
N GLY A 87 -16.26 8.68 10.42
CA GLY A 87 -15.17 9.51 9.91
C GLY A 87 -13.89 9.40 10.76
N ALA A 88 -14.03 9.43 12.09
CA ALA A 88 -12.91 9.25 13.02
C ALA A 88 -12.34 7.82 12.97
N PHE A 89 -13.20 6.79 12.90
CA PHE A 89 -12.74 5.41 12.68
C PHE A 89 -11.98 5.26 11.36
N MET A 90 -12.46 5.88 10.28
CA MET A 90 -11.80 5.85 8.97
C MET A 90 -10.41 6.49 9.04
N ALA A 91 -10.25 7.60 9.77
CA ALA A 91 -8.93 8.23 9.98
C ALA A 91 -7.94 7.26 10.66
N VAL A 92 -8.38 6.53 11.69
CA VAL A 92 -7.56 5.50 12.36
C VAL A 92 -7.20 4.36 11.41
N LEU A 93 -8.16 3.88 10.63
CA LEU A 93 -7.96 2.76 9.70
C LEU A 93 -6.98 3.13 8.58
N ILE A 94 -7.06 4.35 8.07
CA ILE A 94 -6.09 4.89 7.10
C ILE A 94 -4.69 4.95 7.73
N ALA A 95 -4.56 5.39 8.98
CA ALA A 95 -3.27 5.43 9.66
C ALA A 95 -2.65 4.03 9.81
N VAL A 96 -3.47 3.02 10.16
CA VAL A 96 -3.02 1.61 10.24
C VAL A 96 -2.58 1.09 8.87
N GLU A 97 -3.34 1.37 7.80
CA GLU A 97 -3.00 0.96 6.44
C GLU A 97 -1.68 1.58 5.96
N ILE A 98 -1.49 2.88 6.21
CA ILE A 98 -0.23 3.57 5.90
C ILE A 98 0.94 2.96 6.67
N PHE A 99 0.75 2.63 7.95
CA PHE A 99 1.78 1.97 8.76
C PHE A 99 2.21 0.62 8.16
N ILE A 100 1.25 -0.19 7.73
CA ILE A 100 1.52 -1.49 7.09
C ILE A 100 2.34 -1.30 5.81
N ASN A 101 1.97 -0.31 4.98
CA ASN A 101 2.69 0.02 3.75
C ASN A 101 4.14 0.47 4.02
N ILE A 102 4.36 1.28 5.07
CA ILE A 102 5.69 1.71 5.50
C ILE A 102 6.51 0.52 6.02
N ARG A 103 5.90 -0.36 6.83
CA ARG A 103 6.59 -1.55 7.36
C ARG A 103 7.06 -2.45 6.22
N LEU A 104 6.25 -2.62 5.18
CA LEU A 104 6.65 -3.47 4.06
C LEU A 104 7.90 -2.93 3.36
N TYR A 105 8.02 -1.61 3.23
CA TYR A 105 9.26 -0.99 2.73
C TYR A 105 10.47 -1.31 3.62
N LEU A 106 10.30 -1.36 4.95
CA LEU A 106 11.40 -1.75 5.86
C LEU A 106 11.74 -3.24 5.78
N GLY A 107 10.78 -4.09 5.41
CA GLY A 107 10.93 -5.55 5.41
C GLY A 107 11.52 -6.12 4.12
N THR A 108 11.37 -5.44 2.99
CA THR A 108 11.85 -5.92 1.68
C THR A 108 12.60 -4.84 0.92
N ASN A 109 13.69 -5.19 0.23
CA ASN A 109 14.44 -4.26 -0.64
C ASN A 109 13.73 -3.98 -1.99
N VAL A 110 12.51 -4.48 -2.18
CA VAL A 110 11.74 -4.38 -3.42
C VAL A 110 10.49 -3.56 -3.14
N PHE A 111 10.12 -2.67 -4.07
CA PHE A 111 8.90 -1.88 -3.95
C PHE A 111 7.67 -2.76 -4.19
N PRO A 112 6.80 -2.97 -3.19
CA PRO A 112 5.69 -3.91 -3.26
C PRO A 112 4.47 -3.26 -3.95
N VAL A 113 4.61 -2.89 -5.22
CA VAL A 113 3.62 -2.07 -5.94
C VAL A 113 2.22 -2.71 -5.91
N GLN A 114 2.13 -4.05 -6.03
CA GLN A 114 0.85 -4.76 -5.95
C GLN A 114 0.16 -4.58 -4.59
N LEU A 115 0.91 -4.58 -3.47
CA LEU A 115 0.32 -4.33 -2.16
C LEU A 115 -0.18 -2.88 -2.06
N VAL A 116 0.60 -1.91 -2.52
CA VAL A 116 0.20 -0.49 -2.47
C VAL A 116 -1.10 -0.26 -3.22
N VAL A 117 -1.23 -0.80 -4.44
CA VAL A 117 -2.47 -0.69 -5.23
C VAL A 117 -3.63 -1.42 -4.54
N ALA A 118 -3.40 -2.60 -3.98
CA ALA A 118 -4.42 -3.33 -3.21
C ALA A 118 -4.90 -2.53 -1.99
N THR A 119 -3.99 -1.90 -1.25
CA THR A 119 -4.34 -1.04 -0.11
C THR A 119 -5.10 0.21 -0.53
N ALA A 120 -4.78 0.81 -1.69
CA ALA A 120 -5.54 1.94 -2.22
C ALA A 120 -6.98 1.53 -2.59
N LEU A 121 -7.15 0.36 -3.21
CA LEU A 121 -8.47 -0.18 -3.53
C LEU A 121 -9.27 -0.48 -2.26
N MET A 122 -8.66 -1.15 -1.28
CA MET A 122 -9.26 -1.45 0.03
C MET A 122 -9.67 -0.17 0.79
N ALA A 123 -8.80 0.85 0.82
CA ALA A 123 -9.09 2.12 1.47
C ALA A 123 -10.28 2.84 0.85
N ILE A 124 -10.37 2.88 -0.49
CA ILE A 124 -11.51 3.47 -1.20
C ILE A 124 -12.78 2.67 -0.96
N SER A 125 -12.73 1.34 -1.07
CA SER A 125 -13.89 0.49 -0.78
C SER A 125 -14.41 0.73 0.64
N ARG A 126 -13.52 0.80 1.63
CA ARG A 126 -13.88 1.11 3.02
C ARG A 126 -14.50 2.50 3.17
N LYS A 127 -13.97 3.51 2.46
CA LYS A 127 -14.49 4.88 2.47
C LYS A 127 -15.89 4.96 1.87
N VAL A 128 -16.14 4.26 0.76
CA VAL A 128 -17.44 4.24 0.08
C VAL A 128 -18.55 3.68 0.96
N ILE A 129 -18.26 2.68 1.78
CA ILE A 129 -19.22 2.10 2.74
C ILE A 129 -19.72 3.14 3.76
N VAL A 130 -18.88 4.11 4.11
CA VAL A 130 -19.12 5.11 5.15
C VAL A 130 -19.69 6.43 4.58
N LEU A 131 -19.79 6.56 3.25
CA LEU A 131 -20.30 7.79 2.64
C LEU A 131 -21.78 8.03 2.96
N ASP A 132 -22.09 9.29 3.27
CA ASP A 132 -23.45 9.79 3.36
C ASP A 132 -23.87 10.35 1.99
N PHE A 133 -24.85 9.71 1.35
CA PHE A 133 -25.31 10.08 0.01
C PHE A 133 -26.18 11.34 -0.02
N ASP A 134 -26.71 11.79 1.12
CA ASP A 134 -27.56 12.99 1.18
C ASP A 134 -26.76 14.28 1.00
N THR A 135 -25.44 14.23 1.25
CA THR A 135 -24.53 15.37 1.12
C THR A 135 -23.75 15.39 -0.20
N LEU A 136 -23.84 14.33 -1.01
CA LEU A 136 -22.99 14.14 -2.18
C LEU A 136 -23.71 14.46 -3.49
N THR A 137 -23.03 15.21 -4.35
CA THR A 137 -23.53 15.43 -5.71
C THR A 137 -23.38 14.16 -6.55
N PRO A 138 -24.29 13.89 -7.50
CA PRO A 138 -24.16 12.74 -8.41
C PRO A 138 -22.82 12.71 -9.16
N MET A 139 -22.26 13.88 -9.49
CA MET A 139 -20.95 14.01 -10.13
C MET A 139 -19.81 13.47 -9.25
N TYR A 140 -19.86 13.70 -7.93
CA TYR A 140 -18.87 13.17 -6.99
C TYR A 140 -18.91 11.64 -6.93
N LEU A 141 -20.12 11.07 -6.90
CA LEU A 141 -20.31 9.62 -6.90
C LEU A 141 -19.76 8.96 -8.17
N LEU A 142 -19.99 9.57 -9.34
CA LEU A 142 -19.40 9.11 -10.60
C LEU A 142 -17.88 9.19 -10.59
N GLY A 143 -17.29 10.24 -10.00
CA GLY A 143 -15.84 10.37 -9.84
C GLY A 143 -15.23 9.25 -8.99
N ILE A 144 -15.91 8.88 -7.89
CA ILE A 144 -15.51 7.74 -7.05
C ILE A 144 -15.60 6.43 -7.83
N ALA A 145 -16.71 6.20 -8.55
CA ALA A 145 -16.88 4.99 -9.35
C ALA A 145 -15.79 4.86 -10.42
N ALA A 146 -15.50 5.95 -11.15
CA ALA A 146 -14.44 5.98 -12.16
C ALA A 146 -13.04 5.71 -11.56
N THR A 147 -12.73 6.34 -10.42
CA THR A 147 -11.43 6.15 -9.74
C THR A 147 -11.29 4.72 -9.22
N THR A 148 -12.35 4.16 -8.62
CA THR A 148 -12.37 2.78 -8.12
C THR A 148 -12.19 1.78 -9.26
N LEU A 149 -12.86 2.01 -10.39
CA LEU A 149 -12.75 1.17 -11.58
C LEU A 149 -11.34 1.25 -12.18
N ALA A 150 -10.75 2.43 -12.27
CA ALA A 150 -9.38 2.60 -12.74
C ALA A 150 -8.37 1.83 -11.87
N LEU A 151 -8.48 1.95 -10.53
CA LEU A 151 -7.64 1.20 -9.59
C LEU A 151 -7.87 -0.30 -9.67
N GLY A 152 -9.12 -0.74 -9.84
CA GLY A 152 -9.47 -2.14 -10.06
C GLY A 152 -8.80 -2.71 -11.32
N ILE A 153 -8.83 -1.98 -12.43
CA ILE A 153 -8.15 -2.36 -13.68
C ILE A 153 -6.64 -2.40 -13.48
N THR A 154 -6.05 -1.40 -12.82
CA THR A 154 -4.61 -1.38 -12.50
C THR A 154 -4.22 -2.60 -11.67
N TYR A 155 -4.96 -2.91 -10.61
CA TYR A 155 -4.71 -4.08 -9.77
C TYR A 155 -4.81 -5.39 -10.54
N TRP A 156 -5.82 -5.52 -11.41
CA TRP A 156 -6.00 -6.69 -12.26
C TRP A 156 -4.83 -6.88 -13.23
N LEU A 157 -4.36 -5.80 -13.87
CA LEU A 157 -3.24 -5.86 -14.80
C LEU A 157 -1.92 -6.23 -14.09
N LEU A 158 -1.65 -5.63 -12.93
CA LEU A 158 -0.49 -5.97 -12.10
C LEU A 158 -0.53 -7.44 -11.65
N SER A 159 -1.71 -7.93 -11.25
CA SER A 159 -1.87 -9.31 -10.78
C SER A 159 -1.64 -10.31 -11.91
N ARG A 160 -2.07 -10.01 -13.15
CA ARG A 160 -1.84 -10.87 -14.32
C ARG A 160 -0.36 -11.04 -14.67
N LYS A 161 0.44 -9.98 -14.56
CA LYS A 161 1.88 -10.04 -14.84
C LYS A 161 2.60 -11.02 -13.91
N ASN A 162 2.20 -11.06 -12.64
CA ASN A 162 2.83 -11.93 -11.65
C ASN A 162 2.36 -13.40 -11.74
N SER A 163 1.21 -13.68 -12.37
CA SER A 163 0.71 -15.05 -12.59
C SER A 163 1.34 -15.76 -13.79
N GLY A 164 2.15 -15.08 -14.61
CA GLY A 164 2.82 -15.66 -15.77
C GLY A 164 4.16 -16.37 -15.48
N GLU A 165 4.62 -16.34 -14.22
CA GLU A 165 5.91 -16.90 -13.81
C GLU A 165 5.75 -18.20 -13.00
N HIS A 166 4.77 -19.03 -13.37
CA HIS A 166 4.74 -20.43 -12.98
C HIS A 166 5.16 -21.24 -14.22
N TRP A 167 6.44 -21.58 -14.29
CA TRP A 167 7.05 -22.32 -15.39
C TRP A 167 6.39 -23.70 -15.58
N HIS A 168 6.43 -24.17 -16.82
CA HIS A 168 6.29 -25.58 -17.17
C HIS A 168 7.18 -26.44 -16.26
N ASP A 169 6.57 -27.51 -15.77
CA ASP A 169 7.19 -28.64 -15.06
C ASP A 169 8.37 -29.27 -15.82
#